data_AF-A0AAV9ZSJ0-F1
#
_entry.id   AF-A0AAV9ZSJ0-F1
#
_cell.length_a   1.000
_cell.length_b   1.000
_cell.length_c   1.000
_cell.angle_alpha   90.00
_cell.angle_beta   90.00
_cell.angle_gamma   90.00
#
_symmetry.space_group_name_H-M   'P 1'
#
loop_
_entity.id
_entity.type
_entity.pdbx_description
1 polymer ?
#
loop_
_entity_poly.entity_id
_entity_poly.type
_entity_poly.pdbx_seq_one_letter_code
_entity_poly.pdbx_strand_id
1 'polypeptide(L)'
;MEQKSWKADLEPIITRMLTEGGPLTFVEYTSAYAAIYNHMTKSDGVSSVRDRQAELYARAENLFDNYTKEIGLAAPSDIEDIVPYYDSEWDRFSCGADAVDRVFTYLNRYHDSFHDSLGRLGWRTRGQDSIRNLLFQSWKENVFKPLTARIKGADNPDTAHIEHIRDLLASNKLSVKKFKEMRLGVVLPTDLE
;
A
#
# COMPACT_ATOMS: atom_id res chain seq x y z
N MET A 1 -6.58 -31.91 2.78
CA MET A 1 -6.19 -30.64 2.12
C MET A 1 -6.18 -29.59 3.21
N GLU A 2 -5.00 -29.15 3.63
CA GLU A 2 -4.82 -28.28 4.80
C GLU A 2 -5.50 -26.92 4.56
N GLN A 3 -6.25 -26.43 5.54
CA GLN A 3 -7.03 -25.20 5.38
C GLN A 3 -6.11 -23.98 5.49
N LYS A 4 -5.70 -23.44 4.34
CA LYS A 4 -4.89 -22.22 4.29
C LYS A 4 -5.63 -21.06 4.96
N SER A 5 -4.93 -20.32 5.80
CA SER A 5 -5.45 -19.26 6.66
C SER A 5 -4.67 -17.96 6.49
N TRP A 6 -5.31 -16.83 6.82
CA TRP A 6 -4.68 -15.52 6.80
C TRP A 6 -3.35 -15.49 7.57
N LYS A 7 -3.35 -15.97 8.83
CA LYS A 7 -2.20 -15.84 9.74
C LYS A 7 -1.05 -16.76 9.38
N ALA A 8 -1.35 -17.98 8.93
CA ALA A 8 -0.32 -18.98 8.64
C ALA A 8 0.28 -18.80 7.24
N ASP A 9 -0.54 -18.40 6.26
CA ASP A 9 -0.14 -18.46 4.85
C ASP A 9 0.02 -17.09 4.20
N LEU A 10 -0.82 -16.11 4.57
CA LEU A 10 -0.90 -14.86 3.81
C LEU A 10 -0.07 -13.74 4.46
N GLU A 11 -0.21 -13.56 5.77
CA GLU A 11 0.48 -12.52 6.54
C GLU A 11 2.01 -12.66 6.46
N PRO A 12 2.64 -13.84 6.65
CA PRO A 12 4.10 -13.96 6.56
C PRO A 12 4.63 -13.65 5.15
N ILE A 13 3.89 -14.05 4.12
CA ILE A 13 4.25 -13.79 2.72
C ILE A 13 4.18 -12.29 2.42
N ILE A 14 3.12 -11.61 2.85
CA ILE A 14 2.96 -10.15 2.71
C ILE A 14 4.06 -9.41 3.46
N THR A 15 4.31 -9.76 4.72
CA THR A 15 5.37 -9.14 5.52
C THR A 15 6.71 -9.29 4.83
N ARG A 16 7.07 -10.49 4.38
CA ARG A 16 8.32 -10.73 3.65
C ARG A 16 8.44 -9.87 2.38
N MET A 17 7.36 -9.77 1.59
CA MET A 17 7.35 -8.92 0.40
C MET A 17 7.63 -7.45 0.71
N LEU A 18 7.11 -6.97 1.83
CA LEU A 18 7.30 -5.58 2.27
C LEU A 18 8.69 -5.36 2.89
N THR A 19 9.21 -6.31 3.69
CA THR A 19 10.44 -6.14 4.47
C THR A 19 11.73 -6.52 3.74
N GLU A 20 11.71 -7.60 2.95
CA GLU A 20 12.91 -8.10 2.27
C GLU A 20 12.96 -7.63 0.81
N GLY A 21 11.80 -7.33 0.24
CA GLY A 21 11.67 -7.10 -1.20
C GLY A 21 11.99 -8.36 -2.01
N GLY A 22 11.71 -8.30 -3.31
CA GLY A 22 12.04 -9.38 -4.24
C GLY A 22 10.86 -10.21 -4.72
N PRO A 23 11.06 -11.01 -5.78
CA PRO A 23 10.01 -11.75 -6.44
C PRO A 23 9.49 -12.87 -5.55
N LEU A 24 8.17 -13.04 -5.51
CA LEU A 24 7.56 -14.24 -4.96
C LEU A 24 7.97 -15.45 -5.80
N THR A 25 8.28 -16.56 -5.13
CA THR A 25 8.31 -17.86 -5.79
C THR A 25 6.89 -18.23 -6.23
N PHE A 26 6.80 -19.10 -7.24
CA PHE A 26 5.50 -19.61 -7.69
C PHE A 26 4.69 -20.24 -6.54
N VAL A 27 5.35 -20.99 -5.65
CA VAL A 27 4.71 -21.65 -4.50
C VAL A 27 4.13 -20.64 -3.52
N GLU A 28 4.84 -19.57 -3.23
CA GLU A 28 4.36 -18.50 -2.33
C GLU A 28 3.20 -17.74 -2.95
N TYR A 29 3.32 -17.35 -4.23
CA TYR A 29 2.25 -16.67 -4.96
C TYR A 29 0.98 -17.52 -4.99
N THR A 30 1.07 -18.78 -5.40
CA THR A 30 -0.08 -19.69 -5.44
C THR A 30 -0.65 -19.94 -4.06
N SER A 31 0.18 -19.98 -3.02
CA SER A 31 -0.30 -20.17 -1.64
C SER A 31 -1.07 -18.97 -1.12
N ALA A 32 -0.53 -17.76 -1.31
CA ALA A 32 -1.18 -16.52 -0.94
C ALA A 32 -2.50 -16.33 -1.72
N TYR A 33 -2.47 -16.55 -3.04
CA TYR A 33 -3.64 -16.46 -3.89
C TYR A 33 -4.73 -17.48 -3.47
N ALA A 34 -4.34 -18.74 -3.21
CA ALA A 34 -5.27 -19.76 -2.75
C ALA A 34 -5.87 -19.43 -1.38
N ALA A 35 -5.11 -18.83 -0.46
CA ALA A 35 -5.62 -18.38 0.83
C ALA A 35 -6.70 -17.29 0.68
N ILE A 36 -6.46 -16.30 -0.18
CA ILE A 36 -7.44 -15.24 -0.51
C ILE A 36 -8.68 -15.86 -1.16
N TYR A 37 -8.49 -16.71 -2.18
CA TYR A 37 -9.59 -17.38 -2.88
C TYR A 37 -10.45 -18.21 -1.93
N ASN A 38 -9.82 -19.06 -1.11
CA ASN A 38 -10.50 -19.91 -0.14
C ASN A 38 -11.26 -19.09 0.89
N HIS A 39 -10.70 -17.97 1.35
CA HIS A 39 -11.39 -17.07 2.27
C HIS A 39 -12.64 -16.48 1.60
N MET A 40 -12.51 -15.95 0.39
CA MET A 40 -13.63 -15.31 -0.33
C MET A 40 -14.76 -16.29 -0.69
N THR A 41 -14.41 -17.54 -1.01
CA THR A 41 -15.35 -18.59 -1.47
C THR A 41 -15.85 -19.50 -0.35
N LYS A 42 -15.32 -19.37 0.87
CA LYS A 42 -15.77 -20.14 2.02
C LYS A 42 -17.26 -19.88 2.24
N SER A 43 -18.07 -20.92 2.11
CA SER A 43 -19.48 -20.87 2.49
C SER A 43 -19.60 -21.27 3.95
N ASP A 44 -19.98 -20.31 4.79
CA ASP A 44 -20.30 -20.51 6.20
C ASP A 44 -21.81 -20.38 6.48
N GLY A 45 -22.62 -20.15 5.43
CA GLY A 45 -24.07 -19.98 5.51
C GLY A 45 -24.53 -18.70 6.21
N VAL A 46 -23.60 -17.84 6.64
CA VAL A 46 -23.89 -16.65 7.47
C VAL A 46 -23.34 -15.39 6.80
N SER A 47 -22.08 -15.41 6.37
CA SER A 47 -21.42 -14.24 5.79
C SER A 47 -21.68 -14.16 4.29
N SER A 48 -21.94 -12.95 3.81
CA SER A 48 -21.93 -12.68 2.38
C SER A 48 -20.48 -12.61 1.86
N VAL A 49 -20.31 -12.70 0.54
CA VAL A 49 -18.98 -12.46 -0.10
C VAL A 49 -18.45 -11.07 0.26
N ARG A 50 -19.35 -10.10 0.44
CA ARG A 50 -19.01 -8.73 0.83
C ARG A 50 -18.44 -8.65 2.23
N ASP A 51 -19.03 -9.36 3.19
CA ASP A 51 -18.55 -9.33 4.58
C ASP A 51 -17.14 -9.91 4.67
N ARG A 52 -16.89 -11.00 3.95
CA ARG A 52 -15.57 -11.63 3.84
C ARG A 52 -14.54 -10.73 3.13
N GLN A 53 -14.98 -10.01 2.11
CA GLN A 53 -14.14 -9.02 1.43
C GLN A 53 -13.74 -7.89 2.39
N ALA A 54 -14.71 -7.30 3.09
CA ALA A 54 -14.47 -6.23 4.06
C ALA A 54 -13.54 -6.68 5.20
N GLU A 55 -13.70 -7.92 5.67
CA GLU A 55 -12.83 -8.52 6.66
C GLU A 55 -11.38 -8.63 6.16
N LEU A 56 -11.15 -9.13 4.95
CA LEU A 56 -9.81 -9.20 4.35
C LEU A 56 -9.18 -7.82 4.18
N TYR A 57 -9.94 -6.82 3.72
CA TYR A 57 -9.45 -5.46 3.60
C TYR A 57 -9.06 -4.87 4.96
N ALA A 58 -9.89 -5.06 5.99
CA ALA A 58 -9.59 -4.58 7.33
C ALA A 58 -8.34 -5.25 7.92
N ARG A 59 -8.15 -6.55 7.69
CA ARG A 59 -6.93 -7.26 8.10
C ARG A 59 -5.69 -6.75 7.37
N ALA A 60 -5.79 -6.52 6.06
CA ALA A 60 -4.71 -5.95 5.26
C ALA A 60 -4.36 -4.53 5.71
N GLU A 61 -5.35 -3.65 5.89
CA GLU A 61 -5.18 -2.29 6.39
C GLU A 61 -4.44 -2.29 7.74
N ASN A 62 -4.86 -3.13 8.69
CA ASN A 62 -4.18 -3.25 9.99
C ASN A 62 -2.71 -3.69 9.85
N LEU A 63 -2.43 -4.66 8.97
CA LEU A 63 -1.07 -5.13 8.72
C LEU A 63 -0.20 -4.02 8.13
N PHE A 64 -0.72 -3.28 7.14
CA PHE A 64 0.00 -2.19 6.49
C PHE A 64 0.24 -1.02 7.45
N ASP A 65 -0.74 -0.70 8.29
CA ASP A 65 -0.60 0.32 9.31
C ASP A 65 0.48 -0.06 10.34
N ASN A 66 0.50 -1.31 10.79
CA ASN A 66 1.52 -1.76 11.75
C ASN A 66 2.92 -1.71 11.12
N TYR A 67 3.07 -2.27 9.92
CA TYR A 67 4.33 -2.25 9.17
C TYR A 67 4.86 -0.83 8.96
N THR A 68 4.01 0.09 8.49
CA THR A 68 4.43 1.48 8.22
C THR A 68 4.69 2.28 9.50
N LYS A 69 4.01 1.97 10.61
CA LYS A 69 4.33 2.56 11.92
C LYS A 69 5.72 2.11 12.41
N GLU A 70 6.06 0.84 12.25
CA GLU A 70 7.39 0.33 12.63
C GLU A 70 8.51 1.05 11.86
N ILE A 71 8.34 1.28 10.56
CA ILE A 71 9.26 2.10 9.75
C ILE A 71 9.33 3.54 10.29
N GLY A 72 8.18 4.17 10.53
CA GLY A 72 8.14 5.54 11.05
C GLY A 72 8.85 5.68 12.41
N LEU A 73 8.75 4.67 13.28
CA LEU A 73 9.40 4.61 14.59
C LEU A 73 10.89 4.28 14.51
N ALA A 74 11.32 3.50 13.52
CA ALA A 74 12.72 3.14 13.30
C ALA A 74 13.56 4.26 12.65
N ALA A 75 12.90 5.32 12.19
CA ALA A 75 13.59 6.44 11.54
C ALA A 75 14.62 7.11 12.47
N PRO A 76 15.82 7.44 11.96
CA PRO A 76 16.92 8.01 12.74
C PRO A 76 16.51 9.33 13.39
N SER A 77 17.13 9.67 14.53
CA SER A 77 16.85 10.93 15.25
C SER A 77 17.41 12.16 14.52
N ASP A 78 18.60 12.01 13.92
CA ASP A 78 19.33 13.07 13.24
C ASP A 78 18.73 13.38 11.87
N ILE A 79 18.55 14.67 11.58
CA ILE A 79 17.84 15.14 10.37
C ILE A 79 18.59 14.77 9.09
N GLU A 80 19.93 14.81 9.14
CA GLU A 80 20.81 14.47 8.01
C GLU A 80 20.62 13.03 7.55
N ASP A 81 20.27 12.12 8.47
CA ASP A 81 20.06 10.70 8.18
C ASP A 81 18.62 10.36 7.78
N ILE A 82 17.64 11.26 8.02
CA ILE A 82 16.22 11.00 7.73
C ILE A 82 15.98 10.78 6.24
N VAL A 83 16.68 11.49 5.37
CA VAL A 83 16.42 11.45 3.92
C VAL A 83 17.02 10.22 3.26
N PRO A 84 18.31 9.89 3.49
CA PRO A 84 18.85 8.60 3.05
C PRO A 84 18.03 7.42 3.57
N TYR A 85 17.58 7.49 4.83
CA TYR A 85 16.68 6.49 5.40
C TYR A 85 15.36 6.40 4.63
N TYR A 86 14.67 7.53 4.45
CA TYR A 86 13.39 7.58 3.75
C TYR A 86 13.48 7.04 2.32
N ASP A 87 14.51 7.43 1.56
CA ASP A 87 14.69 6.99 0.18
C ASP A 87 14.91 5.47 0.11
N SER A 88 15.74 4.92 1.00
CA SER A 88 16.01 3.48 1.05
C SER A 88 14.76 2.65 1.40
N GLU A 89 13.97 3.12 2.37
CA GLU A 89 12.75 2.45 2.79
C GLU A 89 11.64 2.62 1.75
N TRP A 90 11.59 3.76 1.06
CA TRP A 90 10.62 4.02 0.00
C TRP A 90 10.82 3.10 -1.21
N ASP A 91 12.06 2.89 -1.64
CA ASP A 91 12.37 2.00 -2.76
C ASP A 91 11.96 0.55 -2.45
N ARG A 92 12.28 0.08 -1.23
CA ARG A 92 11.86 -1.23 -0.75
C ARG A 92 10.34 -1.34 -0.67
N PHE A 93 9.69 -0.38 -0.04
CA PHE A 93 8.25 -0.35 0.16
C PHE A 93 7.48 -0.32 -1.18
N SER A 94 7.88 0.53 -2.11
CA SER A 94 7.20 0.69 -3.40
C SER A 94 7.28 -0.59 -4.24
N CYS A 95 8.42 -1.28 -4.22
CA CYS A 95 8.57 -2.59 -4.86
C CYS A 95 7.67 -3.66 -4.22
N GLY A 96 7.66 -3.72 -2.88
CA GLY A 96 6.80 -4.64 -2.13
C GLY A 96 5.31 -4.37 -2.35
N ALA A 97 4.91 -3.10 -2.44
CA ALA A 97 3.52 -2.70 -2.62
C ALA A 97 2.94 -3.16 -3.97
N ASP A 98 3.71 -3.06 -5.05
CA ASP A 98 3.31 -3.58 -6.36
C ASP A 98 3.18 -5.12 -6.37
N ALA A 99 4.05 -5.83 -5.64
CA ALA A 99 3.96 -7.28 -5.50
C ALA A 99 2.72 -7.71 -4.69
N VAL A 100 2.45 -7.02 -3.58
CA VAL A 100 1.26 -7.26 -2.75
C VAL A 100 -0.02 -7.04 -3.58
N ASP A 101 -0.11 -5.96 -4.35
CA ASP A 101 -1.30 -5.68 -5.16
C ASP A 101 -1.61 -6.78 -6.19
N ARG A 102 -0.56 -7.39 -6.78
CA ARG A 102 -0.70 -8.53 -7.70
C ARG A 102 -1.23 -9.78 -7.01
N VAL A 103 -0.84 -10.04 -5.77
CA VAL A 103 -1.39 -11.15 -4.97
C VAL A 103 -2.86 -10.92 -4.66
N PHE A 104 -3.23 -9.66 -4.37
CA PHE A 104 -4.61 -9.28 -4.07
C PHE A 104 -5.47 -8.98 -5.29
N THR A 105 -5.00 -9.23 -6.51
CA THR A 105 -5.76 -8.96 -7.74
C THR A 105 -7.13 -9.65 -7.73
N TYR A 106 -7.24 -10.86 -7.15
CA TYR A 106 -8.54 -11.52 -7.01
C TYR A 106 -9.49 -10.73 -6.10
N LEU A 107 -9.01 -10.22 -4.97
CA LEU A 107 -9.79 -9.40 -4.04
C LEU A 107 -10.22 -8.08 -4.69
N ASN A 108 -9.29 -7.44 -5.41
CA ASN A 108 -9.51 -6.16 -6.10
C ASN A 108 -10.60 -6.27 -7.19
N ARG A 109 -10.68 -7.39 -7.94
CA ARG A 109 -11.70 -7.57 -9.00
C ARG A 109 -13.15 -7.54 -8.52
N TYR A 110 -13.41 -8.03 -7.30
CA TYR A 110 -14.76 -8.00 -6.74
C TYR A 110 -15.15 -6.59 -6.29
N HIS A 111 -14.18 -5.75 -5.92
CA HIS A 111 -14.43 -4.36 -5.51
C HIS A 111 -15.06 -3.55 -6.67
N ASP A 112 -14.51 -3.67 -7.88
CA ASP A 112 -14.95 -2.89 -9.05
C ASP A 112 -16.37 -3.28 -9.51
N SER A 113 -16.69 -4.58 -9.47
CA SER A 113 -18.01 -5.09 -9.88
C SER A 113 -19.15 -4.64 -8.94
N PHE A 114 -18.84 -4.36 -7.67
CA PHE A 114 -19.82 -3.89 -6.68
C PHE A 114 -19.99 -2.36 -6.68
N HIS A 115 -18.94 -1.60 -7.03
CA HIS A 115 -19.03 -0.14 -7.15
C HIS A 115 -19.97 0.29 -8.29
N ASP A 116 -19.96 -0.46 -9.40
CA ASP A 116 -20.80 -0.18 -10.58
C ASP A 116 -22.27 -0.61 -10.39
N SER A 117 -22.55 -1.64 -9.59
CA SER A 117 -23.92 -2.18 -9.41
C SER A 117 -24.77 -1.43 -8.38
N LEU A 118 -24.18 -0.59 -7.53
CA LEU A 118 -24.87 0.04 -6.38
C LEU A 118 -24.78 1.56 -6.33
N GLY A 119 -24.67 2.22 -7.50
CA GLY A 119 -24.60 3.68 -7.64
C GLY A 119 -25.00 4.48 -6.39
N ARG A 120 -24.00 4.99 -5.66
CA ARG A 120 -24.13 5.96 -4.55
C ARG A 120 -24.77 5.47 -3.24
N LEU A 121 -24.36 4.34 -2.68
CA LEU A 121 -24.62 4.02 -1.26
C LEU A 121 -23.35 4.09 -0.42
N GLY A 122 -22.99 5.30 0.00
CA GLY A 122 -22.60 5.68 1.38
C GLY A 122 -21.51 4.93 2.14
N TRP A 123 -20.83 3.94 1.56
CA TRP A 123 -19.62 3.39 2.18
C TRP A 123 -18.53 4.44 2.06
N ARG A 124 -18.14 4.96 3.23
CA ARG A 124 -17.20 6.07 3.39
C ARG A 124 -16.11 6.02 2.34
N THR A 125 -16.22 6.98 1.45
CA THR A 125 -15.34 7.32 0.34
C THR A 125 -13.95 7.70 0.88
N ARG A 126 -13.18 6.73 1.34
CA ARG A 126 -11.72 6.83 1.49
C ARG A 126 -11.05 6.18 0.29
N GLY A 127 -11.35 6.64 -0.92
CA GLY A 127 -10.58 6.36 -2.17
C GLY A 127 -9.88 5.00 -2.25
N GLN A 128 -10.59 3.92 -1.90
CA GLN A 128 -10.00 2.60 -1.65
C GLN A 128 -9.96 1.82 -2.96
N ASP A 129 -9.42 2.44 -4.02
CA ASP A 129 -9.50 1.90 -5.38
C ASP A 129 -8.52 0.71 -5.62
N SER A 130 -7.79 0.23 -4.59
CA SER A 130 -6.97 -1.00 -4.62
C SER A 130 -6.29 -1.24 -3.26
N ILE A 131 -5.84 -2.48 -3.00
CA ILE A 131 -4.92 -2.80 -1.87
C ILE A 131 -3.66 -1.93 -1.90
N ARG A 132 -3.14 -1.65 -3.09
CA ARG A 132 -2.03 -0.72 -3.28
C ARG A 132 -2.31 0.68 -2.73
N ASN A 133 -3.52 1.21 -2.93
CA ASN A 133 -3.88 2.54 -2.41
C ASN A 133 -3.92 2.57 -0.88
N LEU A 134 -4.34 1.47 -0.25
CA LEU A 134 -4.29 1.35 1.21
C LEU A 134 -2.89 1.38 1.74
N LEU A 135 -1.98 0.59 1.13
CA LEU A 135 -0.55 0.63 1.45
C LEU A 135 0.01 2.05 1.37
N PHE A 136 -0.23 2.75 0.24
CA PHE A 136 0.26 4.11 0.07
C PHE A 136 -0.35 5.10 1.05
N GLN A 137 -1.62 4.94 1.41
CA GLN A 137 -2.26 5.76 2.41
C GLN A 137 -1.65 5.53 3.80
N SER A 138 -1.41 4.28 4.20
CA SER A 138 -0.70 3.93 5.45
C SER A 138 0.71 4.53 5.47
N TRP A 139 1.47 4.42 4.38
CA TRP A 139 2.80 5.04 4.26
C TRP A 139 2.74 6.56 4.46
N LYS A 140 1.80 7.21 3.78
CA LYS A 140 1.62 8.65 3.87
C LYS A 140 1.35 9.11 5.30
N GLU A 141 0.47 8.41 6.01
CA GLU A 141 0.05 8.79 7.37
C GLU A 141 1.10 8.46 8.42
N ASN A 142 1.76 7.30 8.32
CA ASN A 142 2.64 6.78 9.37
C ASN A 142 4.14 7.08 9.15
N VAL A 143 4.57 7.33 7.91
CA VAL A 143 6.00 7.60 7.57
C VAL A 143 6.16 9.02 7.06
N PHE A 144 5.52 9.36 5.94
CA PHE A 144 5.77 10.62 5.25
C PHE A 144 5.42 11.85 6.10
N LYS A 145 4.20 11.89 6.66
CA LYS A 145 3.75 13.04 7.47
C LYS A 145 4.60 13.24 8.73
N PRO A 146 4.88 12.21 9.56
CA PRO A 146 5.73 12.36 10.73
C PRO A 146 7.14 12.82 10.40
N LEU A 147 7.79 12.23 9.40
CA LEU A 147 9.16 12.63 9.02
C LEU A 147 9.20 14.05 8.45
N THR A 148 8.22 14.43 7.63
CA THR A 148 8.11 15.80 7.12
C THR A 148 7.90 16.80 8.25
N ALA A 149 7.10 16.46 9.26
CA ALA A 149 6.87 17.34 10.42
C ALA A 149 8.16 17.53 11.23
N ARG A 150 8.96 16.47 11.41
CA ARG A 150 10.27 16.52 12.07
C ARG A 150 11.26 17.43 11.31
N ILE A 151 11.34 17.28 9.99
CA ILE A 151 12.20 18.13 9.14
C ILE A 151 11.74 19.61 9.18
N LYS A 152 10.42 19.86 9.21
CA LYS A 152 9.89 21.24 9.26
C LYS A 152 10.01 21.91 10.62
N GLY A 153 9.97 21.14 11.70
CA GLY A 153 10.12 21.64 13.07
C GLY A 153 11.58 21.85 13.49
N ALA A 154 12.54 21.46 12.65
CA ALA A 154 13.94 21.74 12.86
C ALA A 154 14.25 23.18 12.42
N ASP A 155 14.31 24.09 13.39
CA ASP A 155 14.83 25.46 13.19
C ASP A 155 16.33 25.41 12.88
N ASN A 156 16.73 25.25 11.62
CA ASN A 156 18.13 25.49 11.18
C ASN A 156 18.20 26.01 9.72
N PRO A 157 19.13 26.95 9.40
CA PRO A 157 19.04 27.87 8.27
C PRO A 157 19.67 27.38 6.95
N ASP A 158 20.00 26.09 6.80
CA ASP A 158 20.37 25.54 5.48
C ASP A 158 19.11 25.26 4.65
N THR A 159 18.43 26.36 4.31
CA THR A 159 17.19 26.39 3.54
C THR A 159 17.36 25.68 2.20
N ALA A 160 18.55 25.69 1.59
CA ALA A 160 18.81 25.02 0.32
C ALA A 160 18.81 23.48 0.42
N HIS A 161 19.33 22.91 1.52
CA HIS A 161 19.34 21.46 1.72
C HIS A 161 17.93 20.98 2.13
N ILE A 162 17.25 21.72 2.99
CA ILE A 162 15.86 21.44 3.39
C ILE A 162 14.89 21.64 2.21
N GLU A 163 15.13 22.62 1.33
CA GLU A 163 14.37 22.79 0.08
C GLU A 163 14.64 21.67 -0.91
N HIS A 164 15.89 21.21 -1.07
CA HIS A 164 16.20 20.05 -1.89
C HIS A 164 15.52 18.77 -1.36
N ILE A 165 15.52 18.55 -0.04
CA ILE A 165 14.82 17.45 0.63
C ILE A 165 13.30 17.60 0.47
N ARG A 166 12.75 18.81 0.62
CA ARG A 166 11.33 19.08 0.36
C ARG A 166 11.00 18.86 -1.10
N ASP A 167 11.89 19.18 -2.02
CA ASP A 167 11.74 18.97 -3.45
C ASP A 167 11.92 17.51 -3.81
N LEU A 168 12.69 16.69 -3.09
CA LEU A 168 12.74 15.23 -3.22
C LEU A 168 11.46 14.56 -2.70
N LEU A 169 10.99 14.98 -1.52
CA LEU A 169 9.71 14.55 -0.95
C LEU A 169 8.51 15.03 -1.79
N ALA A 170 8.60 16.24 -2.36
CA ALA A 170 7.61 16.80 -3.27
C ALA A 170 7.81 16.34 -4.71
N SER A 171 8.96 15.84 -5.13
CA SER A 171 9.19 15.17 -6.42
C SER A 171 8.97 13.67 -6.33
N ASN A 172 8.73 13.13 -5.13
CA ASN A 172 7.88 11.96 -4.93
C ASN A 172 6.40 12.25 -5.32
N LYS A 173 6.09 13.48 -5.77
CA LYS A 173 5.03 13.71 -6.76
C LYS A 173 5.26 12.98 -8.09
N LEU A 174 6.41 12.38 -8.40
CA LEU A 174 6.52 11.42 -9.50
C LEU A 174 5.69 10.17 -9.18
N SER A 175 5.66 9.73 -7.92
CA SER A 175 4.74 8.70 -7.46
C SER A 175 3.31 9.21 -7.45
N VAL A 176 3.01 10.43 -6.95
CA VAL A 176 1.63 10.98 -6.98
C VAL A 176 1.14 11.32 -8.40
N LYS A 177 2.03 11.72 -9.31
CA LYS A 177 1.77 11.99 -10.72
C LYS A 177 1.62 10.68 -11.48
N LYS A 178 2.50 9.67 -11.25
CA LYS A 178 2.26 8.27 -11.67
C LYS A 178 0.98 7.70 -11.10
N PHE A 179 0.61 8.05 -9.88
CA PHE A 179 -0.61 7.61 -9.19
C PHE A 179 -1.84 8.31 -9.76
N LYS A 180 -1.74 9.59 -10.14
CA LYS A 180 -2.78 10.31 -10.89
C LYS A 180 -2.89 9.82 -12.34
N GLU A 181 -1.79 9.53 -13.00
CA GLU A 181 -1.69 8.98 -14.36
C GLU A 181 -2.12 7.51 -14.41
N MET A 182 -1.94 6.72 -13.34
CA MET A 182 -2.45 5.35 -13.23
C MET A 182 -3.92 5.28 -12.78
N ARG A 183 -4.41 6.27 -12.03
CA ARG A 183 -5.83 6.34 -11.60
C ARG A 183 -6.77 6.78 -12.72
N LEU A 184 -6.22 7.45 -13.74
CA LEU A 184 -6.92 7.75 -14.98
C LEU A 184 -6.45 6.75 -16.03
N GLY A 185 -7.20 5.66 -16.24
CA GLY A 185 -7.01 4.74 -17.37
C GLY A 185 -7.30 5.39 -18.74
N VAL A 186 -6.79 6.59 -18.97
CA VAL A 186 -6.82 7.34 -20.22
C VAL A 186 -5.37 7.64 -20.53
N VAL A 187 -4.82 6.90 -21.49
CA VAL A 187 -3.74 7.42 -22.33
C VAL A 187 -4.28 8.75 -22.87
N LEU A 188 -3.88 9.87 -22.27
CA LEU A 188 -3.96 11.12 -23.00
C LEU A 188 -2.93 10.98 -24.12
N PRO A 189 -3.33 11.11 -25.38
CA PRO A 189 -2.38 11.20 -26.47
C PRO A 189 -1.38 12.29 -26.08
N THR A 190 -0.11 11.93 -25.94
CA THR A 190 0.94 12.92 -26.11
C THR A 190 0.74 13.46 -27.50
N ASP A 191 0.31 14.72 -27.57
CA ASP A 191 0.20 15.47 -28.81
C ASP A 191 1.46 15.21 -29.64
N LEU A 192 1.23 14.61 -30.81
CA LEU A 192 2.10 14.71 -31.95
C LEU A 192 1.84 16.11 -32.53
N GLU A 193 2.85 16.97 -32.40
CA GLU A 193 3.07 18.24 -33.11
C GLU A 193 2.04 19.38 -32.94
#